data_AF-A0A1A2NCU5-F1
#
_entry.id   AF-A0A1A2NCU5-F1
#
_cell.length_a   1.000
_cell.length_b   1.000
_cell.length_c   1.000
_cell.angle_alpha   90.00
_cell.angle_beta   90.00
_cell.angle_gamma   90.00
#
_symmetry.space_group_name_H-M   'P 1'
#
loop_
_entity.id
_entity.type
_entity.pdbx_description
1 polymer ?
#
loop_
_entity_poly.entity_id
_entity_poly.type
_entity_poly.pdbx_seq_one_letter_code
_entity_poly.pdbx_strand_id
1 'polypeptide(L)' 'MTDRASQLWPGDLIAQATDIITDRFQLDGTQAFEVLRRMSRDTRMQMCVVAEQIINHDVPVDAVLRLENGAD' A
#
# COMPACT_ATOMS: atom_id res chain seq x y z
N MET A 1 -22.09 6.38 -3.60
CA MET A 1 -21.61 7.34 -4.62
C MET A 1 -20.29 7.90 -4.14
N THR A 2 -19.21 7.13 -4.28
CA THR A 2 -17.85 7.64 -4.03
C THR A 2 -16.81 6.81 -4.80
N ASP A 3 -16.86 6.92 -6.13
CA ASP A 3 -15.78 6.50 -7.04
C ASP A 3 -14.64 7.54 -6.96
N ARG A 4 -14.06 7.75 -5.76
CA ARG A 4 -12.98 8.74 -5.56
C ARG A 4 -11.62 8.19 -5.97
N ALA A 5 -11.48 6.88 -6.16
CA ALA A 5 -10.22 6.25 -6.54
C ALA A 5 -9.86 6.51 -8.01
N SER A 6 -10.84 6.56 -8.91
CA SER A 6 -10.61 6.60 -10.37
C SER A 6 -10.23 7.98 -10.92
N GLN A 7 -10.22 9.03 -10.09
CA GLN A 7 -9.80 10.39 -10.49
C GLN A 7 -8.54 10.89 -9.78
N LEU A 8 -7.91 10.09 -8.93
CA LEU A 8 -6.70 10.51 -8.22
C LEU A 8 -5.49 10.37 -9.13
N TRP A 9 -4.65 11.41 -9.16
CA TRP A 9 -3.37 11.31 -9.84
C TRP A 9 -2.46 10.30 -9.14
N PRO A 10 -1.47 9.72 -9.84
CA PRO A 10 -0.58 8.71 -9.27
C PRO A 10 0.07 9.14 -7.96
N GLY A 11 0.37 10.44 -7.81
CA GLY A 11 0.92 11.01 -6.59
C GLY A 11 -0.07 11.00 -5.41
N ASP A 12 -1.34 11.32 -5.65
CA ASP A 12 -2.36 11.32 -4.60
C ASP A 12 -2.75 9.91 -4.17
N LEU A 13 -2.74 8.94 -5.10
CA LEU A 13 -2.92 7.52 -4.77
C LEU A 13 -1.81 7.06 -3.82
N ILE A 14 -0.56 7.38 -4.15
CA ILE A 14 0.59 7.02 -3.31
C ILE A 14 0.51 7.70 -1.94
N ALA A 15 0.16 8.98 -1.88
CA ALA A 15 0.01 9.71 -0.61
C ALA A 15 -1.08 9.07 0.28
N GLN A 16 -2.27 8.83 -0.27
CA GLN A 16 -3.36 8.18 0.47
C GLN A 16 -3.01 6.77 0.92
N ALA A 17 -2.41 5.96 0.06
CA ALA A 17 -1.98 4.61 0.45
C ALA A 17 -0.91 4.66 1.56
N THR A 18 -0.01 5.65 1.51
CA THR A 18 1.00 5.88 2.54
C THR A 18 0.34 6.28 3.87
N ASP A 19 -0.65 7.18 3.87
CA ASP A 19 -1.41 7.55 5.07
C ASP A 19 -2.14 6.34 5.67
N ILE A 20 -2.78 5.50 4.84
CA ILE A 20 -3.45 4.26 5.28
C ILE A 20 -2.44 3.30 5.94
N ILE A 21 -1.26 3.11 5.33
CA ILE A 21 -0.20 2.25 5.91
C ILE A 21 0.32 2.86 7.22
N THR A 22 0.54 4.17 7.25
CA THR A 22 1.02 4.92 8.42
C THR A 22 0.07 4.72 9.60
N ASP A 23 -1.23 4.91 9.39
CA ASP A 23 -2.27 4.73 10.41
C ASP A 23 -2.38 3.28 10.88
N ARG A 24 -2.38 2.31 9.95
CA ARG A 24 -2.54 0.88 10.28
C ARG A 24 -1.35 0.27 10.99
N PHE A 25 -0.13 0.68 10.64
CA PHE A 25 1.09 0.09 11.17
C PHE A 25 1.79 0.95 12.23
N GLN A 26 1.24 2.14 12.52
CA GLN A 26 1.89 3.16 13.35
C GLN A 26 3.34 3.44 12.89
N LEU A 27 3.53 3.50 11.58
CA LEU A 27 4.82 3.80 10.96
C LEU A 27 4.93 5.30 10.68
N ASP A 28 6.16 5.79 10.51
CA ASP A 28 6.35 7.14 9.98
C ASP A 28 6.10 7.16 8.46
N GLY A 29 5.71 8.31 7.89
CA GLY A 29 5.40 8.43 6.47
C GLY A 29 6.56 7.97 5.56
N THR A 30 7.81 8.14 6.01
CA THR A 30 8.99 7.61 5.29
C THR A 30 9.01 6.08 5.26
N GLN A 31 8.72 5.44 6.40
CA GLN A 31 8.70 3.99 6.53
C GLN A 31 7.52 3.37 5.77
N ALA A 32 6.34 3.99 5.85
CA ALA A 32 5.16 3.57 5.08
C ALA A 32 5.42 3.63 3.56
N PHE A 33 6.11 4.67 3.10
CA PHE A 33 6.52 4.77 1.69
C PHE A 33 7.52 3.68 1.29
N GLU A 34 8.47 3.32 2.15
CA GLU A 34 9.37 2.20 1.89
C GLU A 34 8.63 0.86 1.80
N VAL A 35 7.62 0.62 2.65
CA VAL A 35 6.76 -0.57 2.59
C VAL A 35 6.03 -0.63 1.26
N LEU A 36 5.40 0.47 0.85
CA LEU A 36 4.72 0.57 -0.45
C LEU A 36 5.69 0.30 -1.62
N ARG A 37 6.91 0.84 -1.54
CA ARG A 37 7.96 0.63 -2.55
C ARG A 37 8.44 -0.82 -2.59
N ARG A 38 8.55 -1.50 -1.45
CA ARG A 38 8.90 -2.93 -1.36
C ARG A 38 7.79 -3.79 -1.97
N MET A 39 6.53 -3.54 -1.63
CA MET A 39 5.38 -4.24 -2.21
C MET A 39 5.36 -4.11 -3.74
N SER A 40 5.60 -2.91 -4.27
CA SER A 40 5.70 -2.68 -5.72
C SER A 40 6.80 -3.52 -6.38
N ARG A 41 7.97 -3.62 -5.74
CA ARG A 41 9.08 -4.45 -6.25
C ARG A 41 8.78 -5.94 -6.18
N ASP A 42 8.19 -6.38 -5.08
CA ASP A 42 7.84 -7.78 -4.83
C ASP A 42 6.80 -8.28 -5.84
N THR A 43 5.72 -7.52 -5.99
CA THR A 43 4.62 -7.83 -6.93
C THR A 43 4.92 -7.50 -8.39
N ARG A 44 6.05 -6.82 -8.67
CA ARG A 44 6.41 -6.25 -9.98
C ARG A 44 5.34 -5.32 -10.57
N MET A 45 4.52 -4.71 -9.72
CA MET A 45 3.48 -3.77 -10.12
C MET A 45 3.97 -2.33 -9.94
N GLN A 46 3.36 -1.40 -10.69
CA GLN A 46 3.61 0.02 -10.52
C GLN A 46 3.13 0.49 -9.14
N MET A 47 3.88 1.38 -8.48
CA MET A 47 3.53 1.89 -7.15
C MET A 47 2.11 2.50 -7.08
N CYS A 48 1.66 3.21 -8.11
CA CYS A 48 0.30 3.75 -8.16
C CYS A 48 -0.78 2.66 -8.22
N VAL A 49 -0.51 1.54 -8.90
CA VAL A 49 -1.42 0.39 -8.98
C VAL A 49 -1.48 -0.35 -7.65
N VAL A 50 -0.34 -0.48 -6.96
CA VAL A 50 -0.30 -1.06 -5.59
C VAL A 50 -1.03 -0.14 -4.61
N ALA A 51 -0.80 1.17 -4.70
CA ALA A 51 -1.48 2.17 -3.88
C ALA A 51 -3.00 2.15 -4.10
N GLU A 52 -3.43 2.09 -5.36
CA GLU A 52 -4.84 1.95 -5.72
C GLU A 52 -5.46 0.67 -5.12
N GLN A 53 -4.74 -0.45 -5.12
CA GLN A 53 -5.21 -1.68 -4.49
C GLN A 53 -5.34 -1.56 -2.97
N ILE A 54 -4.40 -0.90 -2.31
CA ILE A 54 -4.45 -0.65 -0.86
C ILE A 54 -5.66 0.21 -0.50
N ILE A 55 -5.92 1.26 -1.30
CA ILE A 55 -7.07 2.15 -1.12
C ILE A 55 -8.39 1.43 -1.40
N ASN A 56 -8.48 0.66 -2.48
CA ASN A 56 -9.74 0.05 -2.91
C ASN A 56 -10.13 -1.21 -2.13
N HIS A 57 -9.15 -1.97 -1.63
CA HIS A 57 -9.41 -3.32 -1.15
C HIS A 57 -9.37 -3.46 0.38
N ASP A 58 -9.09 -2.39 1.13
CA ASP A 58 -9.03 -2.39 2.62
C ASP A 58 -8.23 -3.59 3.17
N VAL A 59 -7.23 -4.07 2.42
CA VAL A 59 -6.70 -5.44 2.59
C VAL A 59 -5.94 -5.53 3.91
N PRO A 60 -6.11 -6.62 4.68
CA PRO A 60 -5.20 -6.92 5.75
C PRO A 60 -3.79 -7.13 5.16
N VAL A 61 -2.94 -6.14 5.37
CA VAL A 61 -1.51 -6.16 5.05
C VAL A 61 -0.77 -7.29 5.82
N ASP A 62 -1.49 -8.04 6.67
CA ASP A 62 -1.13 -9.35 7.23
C ASP A 62 -0.60 -10.35 6.18
N ALA A 63 -1.08 -10.29 4.93
CA ALA A 63 -0.53 -11.10 3.84
C ALA A 63 0.96 -10.81 3.55
N VAL A 64 1.45 -9.60 3.88
CA VAL A 64 2.85 -9.21 3.72
C VAL A 64 3.72 -9.68 4.88
N LEU A 65 3.18 -9.74 6.11
CA LEU A 65 3.89 -10.32 7.26
C LEU A 65 4.01 -11.85 7.17
N ARG A 66 3.08 -12.52 6.47
CA ARG A 66 3.16 -13.98 6.24
C ARG A 66 4.30 -14.42 5.33
N LEU A 67 4.94 -13.52 4.57
CA LEU A 67 6.16 -13.85 3.83
C LEU A 67 7.42 -13.93 4.71
N GLU A 68 7.36 -13.47 5.97
CA GLU A 68 8.46 -13.61 6.93
C GLU A 68 8.34 -14.84 7.86
N ASN A 69 7.23 -15.61 7.78
CA ASN A 69 6.97 -16.76 8.67
C ASN A 69 6.55 -18.04 7.91
N GLY A 70 7.14 -18.30 6.75
CA GLY A 70 6.85 -19.47 5.92
C GLY A 70 8.11 -20.11 5.34
N ALA A 71 9.01 -20.59 6.21
CA ALA A 71 10.05 -21.53 5.85
C ALA A 71 10.16 -22.58 6.98
N ASP A 72 9.24 -23.55 6.95
CA ASP A 72 9.48 -24.90 7.48
C ASP A 72 9.87 -25.79 6.30
#